data_AF-A0A5P5ZQB0-F1
#
_entry.id   AF-A0A5P5ZQB0-F1
#
_cell.length_a   1.000
_cell.length_b   1.000
_cell.length_c   1.000
_cell.angle_alpha   90.00
_cell.angle_beta   90.00
_cell.angle_gamma   90.00
#
_symmetry.space_group_name_H-M   'P 1'
#
loop_
_entity.id
_entity.type
_entity.pdbx_description
1 polymer ?
#
loop_
_entity_poly.entity_id
_entity_poly.type
_entity_poly.pdbx_seq_one_letter_code
_entity_poly.pdbx_strand_id
1 'polypeptide(L)' 'MSLSSTKAAAKAEIKLILEEMLTRENNSTEEFANRLVDVIENWLKNATIKYINGLSAPNGPVQGSFNGKLE' A
#
# COMPACT_ATOMS: atom_id res chain seq x y z
N MET A 1 -9.32 -8.56 -4.83
CA MET A 1 -8.14 -9.16 -4.14
C MET A 1 -8.12 -8.59 -2.73
N SER A 2 -7.84 -9.38 -1.68
CA SER A 2 -7.80 -8.89 -0.30
C SER A 2 -6.45 -8.22 0.01
N LEU A 3 -6.37 -7.26 0.95
CA LEU A 3 -5.08 -6.67 1.36
C LEU A 3 -4.02 -7.70 1.74
N SER A 4 -4.46 -8.85 2.27
CA SER A 4 -3.57 -9.93 2.67
C SER A 4 -2.79 -10.52 1.49
N SER A 5 -3.41 -10.65 0.31
CA SER A 5 -2.73 -11.19 -0.87
C SER A 5 -1.84 -10.15 -1.53
N THR A 6 -2.25 -8.87 -1.54
CA THR A 6 -1.41 -7.77 -2.05
C THR A 6 -0.23 -7.45 -1.12
N LYS A 7 -0.41 -7.59 0.20
CA LYS A 7 0.67 -7.47 1.19
C LYS A 7 1.72 -8.56 1.05
N ALA A 8 1.31 -9.80 0.74
CA ALA A 8 2.24 -10.90 0.50
C ALA A 8 3.11 -10.64 -0.75
N ALA A 9 2.50 -10.12 -1.82
CA ALA A 9 3.21 -9.73 -3.04
C ALA A 9 4.20 -8.58 -2.80
N ALA A 10 3.76 -7.49 -2.14
CA ALA A 10 4.64 -6.36 -1.80
C ALA A 10 5.83 -6.80 -0.93
N LYS A 11 5.60 -7.72 0.02
CA LYS A 11 6.69 -8.29 0.84
C LYS A 11 7.70 -9.08 0.00
N ALA A 12 7.26 -9.82 -1.01
CA ALA A 12 8.14 -10.57 -1.89
C ALA A 12 9.01 -9.63 -2.75
N GLU A 13 8.42 -8.57 -3.30
CA GLU A 13 9.15 -7.55 -4.07
C GLU A 13 10.17 -6.81 -3.21
N ILE A 14 9.80 -6.36 -2.01
CA ILE A 14 10.74 -5.72 -1.08
C ILE A 14 11.90 -6.65 -0.75
N LYS A 15 11.62 -7.95 -0.54
CA LYS A 15 12.68 -8.92 -0.26
C LYS A 15 13.69 -9.02 -1.41
N LEU A 16 13.22 -9.04 -2.66
CA LEU A 16 14.09 -9.07 -3.84
C LEU A 16 14.97 -7.81 -3.92
N ILE A 17 14.40 -6.63 -3.67
CA ILE A 17 15.14 -5.36 -3.65
C ILE A 17 16.28 -5.41 -2.61
N LEU A 18 16.01 -5.98 -1.43
CA LEU A 18 17.02 -6.12 -0.38
C LEU A 18 18.10 -7.16 -0.73
N GLU A 19 17.73 -8.29 -1.35
CA GLU A 19 18.68 -9.30 -1.82
C GLU A 19 19.60 -8.76 -2.93
N GLU A 20 19.06 -7.95 -3.84
CA GLU A 20 19.85 -7.23 -4.84
C GLU A 20 20.79 -6.21 -4.21
N MET A 21 20.34 -5.48 -3.18
CA MET A 21 21.19 -4.53 -2.45
C MET A 21 22.38 -5.21 -1.78
N LEU A 22 22.21 -6.42 -1.23
CA LEU A 22 23.27 -7.19 -0.58
C LEU A 22 24.31 -7.74 -1.56
N THR A 23 23.93 -7.95 -2.83
CA THR A 23 24.79 -8.53 -3.86
C THR A 23 25.40 -7.48 -4.79
N ARG A 24 25.02 -6.21 -4.64
CA ARG A 24 25.54 -5.07 -5.42
C ARG A 24 26.96 -4.70 -4.95
N GLU A 25 27.91 -4.69 -5.88
CA GLU A 25 29.30 -4.32 -5.58
C GLU A 25 29.48 -2.82 -5.33
N ASN A 26 28.64 -1.98 -5.95
CA ASN A 26 28.70 -0.53 -5.83
C ASN A 26 27.58 0.01 -4.93
N ASN A 27 27.89 1.04 -4.16
CA ASN A 27 26.93 1.69 -3.28
C ASN A 27 25.83 2.35 -4.12
N SER A 28 24.56 1.98 -3.89
CA SER A 28 23.40 2.46 -4.68
C SER A 28 22.18 2.69 -3.79
N THR A 29 22.41 3.11 -2.55
CA THR A 29 21.38 3.27 -1.51
C THR A 29 20.18 4.13 -1.96
N GLU A 30 20.41 5.17 -2.74
CA GLU A 30 19.34 6.06 -3.21
C GLU A 30 18.41 5.41 -4.25
N GLU A 31 18.96 4.60 -5.15
CA GLU A 31 18.16 3.80 -6.10
C GLU A 31 17.31 2.77 -5.37
N PHE A 32 17.91 2.03 -4.43
CA PHE A 32 17.19 1.05 -3.62
C PHE A 32 16.13 1.70 -2.72
N ALA A 33 16.40 2.87 -2.16
CA ALA A 33 15.43 3.64 -1.39
C ALA A 33 14.21 4.04 -2.24
N ASN A 34 14.43 4.56 -3.44
CA ASN A 34 13.35 4.91 -4.37
C ASN A 34 12.50 3.68 -4.73
N ARG A 35 13.14 2.56 -5.09
CA ARG A 35 12.43 1.31 -5.41
C ARG A 35 11.62 0.76 -4.24
N LEU A 36 12.15 0.87 -3.02
CA LEU A 36 11.43 0.49 -1.79
C LEU A 36 10.16 1.35 -1.58
N VAL A 37 10.29 2.67 -1.75
CA VAL A 37 9.16 3.60 -1.61
C VAL A 37 8.10 3.32 -2.67
N ASP A 38 8.49 3.08 -3.92
CA ASP A 38 7.56 2.79 -5.03
C ASP A 38 6.70 1.54 -4.75
N VAL A 39 7.31 0.46 -4.24
CA VAL A 39 6.58 -0.77 -3.90
C VAL A 39 5.58 -0.53 -2.77
N ILE A 40 5.97 0.24 -1.75
CA ILE A 40 5.09 0.59 -0.63
C ILE A 40 3.95 1.49 -1.12
N GLU A 41 4.23 2.49 -1.94
CA GLU A 41 3.23 3.41 -2.47
C GLU A 41 2.21 2.66 -3.35
N ASN A 42 2.68 1.77 -4.22
CA ASN A 42 1.80 0.93 -5.04
C ASN A 42 0.95 -0.01 -4.19
N TRP A 43 1.52 -0.61 -3.14
CA TRP A 43 0.75 -1.44 -2.22
C TRP A 43 -0.34 -0.63 -1.50
N LEU A 44 -0.01 0.56 -1.00
CA LEU A 44 -0.94 1.44 -0.29
C LEU A 44 -2.03 2.01 -1.20
N LYS A 45 -1.73 2.35 -2.47
CA LYS A 45 -2.73 2.79 -3.45
C LYS A 45 -3.76 1.72 -3.79
N ASN A 46 -3.38 0.45 -3.68
CA ASN A 46 -4.29 -0.68 -3.85
C ASN A 46 -5.14 -0.96 -2.60
N ALA A 47 -4.89 -0.28 -1.47
CA ALA A 47 -5.75 -0.37 -0.32
C ALA A 47 -7.10 0.29 -0.64
N THR A 48 -8.17 -0.48 -0.49
CA THR A 48 -9.53 -0.04 -0.74
C THR A 48 -10.13 0.44 0.57
N ILE A 49 -10.79 1.61 0.55
CA ILE A 49 -11.54 2.07 1.72
C ILE A 49 -12.74 1.15 1.90
N LYS A 50 -12.73 0.38 2.99
CA LYS A 50 -13.91 -0.40 3.39
C LYS A 50 -14.88 0.50 4.16
N TYR A 51 -15.96 0.88 3.49
CA TYR A 51 -17.07 1.58 4.13
C TYR A 51 -17.84 0.60 5.02
N ILE A 52 -17.71 0.74 6.34
CA ILE A 52 -18.39 -0.14 7.32
C ILE A 52 -19.87 0.23 7.46
N ASN A 53 -20.25 1.47 7.14
CA ASN A 53 -21.64 1.96 7.23
C ASN A 53 -22.12 2.54 5.90
N GLY A 54 -23.41 2.35 5.60
CA GLY A 54 -24.08 2.90 4.42
C GLY A 54 -24.22 4.42 4.51
N LEU A 55 -23.84 5.11 3.44
CA LEU A 55 -24.10 6.53 3.24
C LEU A 55 -25.63 6.76 3.26
N SER A 56 -26.17 7.48 4.26
CA SER A 56 -27.58 7.85 4.29
C SER A 56 -27.75 9.37 4.25
N ALA A 57 -28.55 9.88 3.34
CA ALA A 57 -28.97 11.28 3.31
C ALA A 57 -30.49 11.36 3.10
N PRO A 58 -31.27 11.92 4.05
CA PRO A 58 -32.70 12.11 3.87
C PRO A 58 -33.07 13.27 2.93
N ASN A 59 -32.21 14.28 2.78
CA ASN A 59 -32.26 15.37 1.77
C ASN A 59 -31.09 16.35 2.03
N GLY A 60 -30.03 16.31 1.22
CA GLY A 60 -28.85 17.18 1.36
C GLY A 60 -27.51 16.46 1.08
N PRO A 61 -26.37 17.16 1.07
CA PRO A 61 -25.07 16.54 0.83
C PRO A 61 -24.79 15.48 1.89
N VAL A 62 -24.38 14.29 1.43
CA VAL A 62 -24.04 13.16 2.27
C VAL A 62 -22.82 13.52 3.13
N GLN A 63 -23.02 13.69 4.44
CA GLN A 63 -21.93 13.69 5.42
C GLN A 63 -21.84 12.30 6.05
N GLY A 64 -20.73 11.62 5.83
CA GLY A 64 -20.38 10.36 6.48
C GLY A 64 -19.07 10.51 7.24
N SER A 65 -19.04 10.09 8.50
CA SER A 65 -17.79 9.98 9.25
C SER A 65 -17.09 8.66 8.88
N PHE A 66 -15.86 8.75 8.40
CA PHE A 66 -15.01 7.60 8.17
C PHE A 66 -14.57 7.00 9.52
N ASN A 67 -15.08 5.80 9.83
CA ASN A 67 -14.62 4.95 10.93
C ASN A 67 -14.22 3.58 10.35
N GLY A 68 -13.13 3.53 9.60
CA GLY A 68 -12.62 2.31 8.97
C GLY A 68 -11.10 2.17 9.09
N LYS A 69 -10.58 0.98 8.79
CA LYS A 69 -9.15 0.74 8.59
C LYS A 69 -8.90 0.61 7.08
N LEU A 70 -7.71 0.98 6.62
CA LEU A 70 -7.26 0.67 5.26
C LEU A 70 -7.15 -0.86 5.14
N GLU A 71 -7.84 -1.44 4.16
CA GLU A 71 -8.00 -2.86 3.86
C GLU A 71 -7.81 -3.13 2.37
#